data_AF-A0A9E5J8C6-F1
#
_entry.id   AF-A0A9E5J8C6-F1
#
_cell.length_a   1.000
_cell.length_b   1.000
_cell.length_c   1.000
_cell.angle_alpha   90.00
_cell.angle_beta   90.00
_cell.angle_gamma   90.00
#
_symmetry.space_group_name_H-M   'P 1'
#
loop_
_entity.id
_entity.type
_entity.pdbx_description
1 polymer ?
#
loop_
_entity_poly.entity_id
_entity_poly.type
_entity_poly.pdbx_seq_one_letter_code
_entity_poly.pdbx_strand_id
1 'polypeptide(L)' 'MANKYPLPYAFARSHQLLLEDDGTRLTLWLCPDSVANAISEVMRKWGNDNAGLDIARDDTSS' A
#
# COMPACT_ATOMS: atom_id res chain seq x y z
N MET A 1 -4.71 -10.25 -16.63
CA MET A 1 -3.55 -10.59 -15.79
C MET A 1 -3.57 -9.67 -14.59
N ALA A 2 -3.79 -10.19 -13.38
CA ALA A 2 -3.82 -9.35 -12.19
C ALA A 2 -2.40 -8.94 -11.84
N ASN A 3 -2.09 -7.65 -11.98
CA ASN A 3 -0.89 -7.04 -11.43
C ASN A 3 -1.06 -6.99 -9.90
N LYS A 4 -0.85 -8.13 -9.22
CA LYS A 4 -1.04 -8.27 -7.77
C LYS A 4 -0.39 -7.16 -6.94
N TYR A 5 0.69 -6.57 -7.46
CA TYR A 5 1.39 -5.46 -6.83
C TYR A 5 1.58 -4.34 -7.86
N PRO A 6 0.68 -3.33 -7.89
CA PRO A 6 0.81 -2.21 -8.82
C PRO A 6 1.87 -1.19 -8.39
N LEU A 7 2.42 -1.33 -7.18
CA LEU A 7 3.47 -0.48 -6.66
C LEU A 7 4.87 -0.96 -7.10
N PRO A 8 5.80 -0.06 -7.45
CA PRO A 8 7.17 -0.44 -7.75
C PRO A 8 7.84 -1.08 -6.53
N TYR A 9 8.45 -2.26 -6.72
CA TYR A 9 9.16 -2.97 -5.65
C TYR A 9 10.21 -2.09 -4.95
N ALA A 10 10.92 -1.23 -5.69
CA ALA A 10 11.91 -0.32 -5.13
C ALA A 10 11.30 0.68 -4.14
N PHE A 11 10.12 1.24 -4.44
CA PHE A 11 9.41 2.15 -3.55
C PHE A 11 8.85 1.41 -2.34
N ALA A 12 8.21 0.26 -2.59
CA ALA A 12 7.66 -0.63 -1.56
C ALA A 12 8.72 -1.01 -0.52
N ARG A 13 9.89 -1.44 -0.98
CA ARG A 13 11.02 -1.84 -0.14
C ARG A 13 11.66 -0.66 0.58
N SER A 14 11.79 0.49 -0.08
CA SER A 14 12.42 1.68 0.54
C SER A 14 11.56 2.29 1.64
N HIS A 15 10.23 2.21 1.50
CA HIS A 15 9.29 2.79 2.45
C HIS A 15 8.58 1.76 3.34
N GLN A 16 9.04 0.50 3.31
CA GLN A 16 8.48 -0.63 4.06
C GLN A 16 6.94 -0.66 3.99
N LEU A 17 6.40 -0.60 2.77
CA LEU A 17 4.96 -0.64 2.53
C LEU A 17 4.66 -1.46 1.28
N LEU A 18 3.51 -2.10 1.21
CA LEU A 18 3.12 -2.93 0.09
C LEU A 18 1.69 -2.59 -0.31
N LEU A 19 1.48 -2.28 -1.59
CA LEU A 19 0.14 -2.13 -2.14
C LEU A 19 -0.21 -3.39 -2.90
N GLU A 20 -1.23 -4.08 -2.43
CA GLU A 20 -1.78 -5.27 -3.06
C GLU A 20 -3.08 -4.92 -3.79
N ASP A 21 -3.22 -5.42 -5.02
CA ASP A 21 -4.44 -5.31 -5.82
C ASP A 21 -5.07 -6.69 -5.98
N ASP A 22 -6.25 -6.89 -5.40
CA ASP A 22 -7.05 -8.12 -5.57
C ASP A 22 -7.98 -8.02 -6.79
N GLY A 23 -7.93 -6.91 -7.54
CA GLY A 23 -8.76 -6.64 -8.71
C GLY A 23 -10.15 -6.08 -8.37
N THR A 24 -10.55 -6.09 -7.09
CA THR A 24 -11.77 -5.45 -6.59
C THR A 24 -11.46 -4.33 -5.59
N ARG A 25 -10.38 -4.47 -4.83
CA ARG A 25 -9.97 -3.56 -3.76
C ARG A 25 -8.46 -3.50 -3.72
N LEU A 26 -7.96 -2.39 -3.20
CA LEU A 26 -6.54 -2.16 -2.98
C LEU A 26 -6.27 -2.25 -1.49
N THR A 27 -5.30 -3.08 -1.09
CA THR A 27 -4.89 -3.23 0.32
C THR A 27 -3.50 -2.66 0.49
N LEU A 28 -3.38 -1.56 1.24
CA LEU A 28 -2.11 -0.96 1.61
C LEU A 28 -1.65 -1.54 2.95
N TRP A 29 -0.66 -2.41 2.87
CA TRP A 29 0.05 -2.95 4.02
C TRP A 29 1.11 -1.95 4.49
N LEU A 30 0.98 -1.51 5.74
CA LEU A 30 1.88 -0.62 6.44
C LEU A 30 2.70 -1.39 7.47
N CYS A 31 4.02 -1.22 7.42
CA CYS A 31 4.91 -1.65 8.48
C CYS A 31 5.06 -0.56 9.55
N PRO A 32 5.52 -0.90 10.76
CA PRO A 32 5.79 0.08 11.81
C PRO A 32 6.83 1.14 11.38
N ASP A 33 7.75 0.79 10.48
CA ASP A 33 8.77 1.71 9.94
C ASP A 33 8.29 2.50 8.70
N SER A 34 7.01 2.36 8.31
CA SER A 34 6.48 3.07 7.15
C SER A 34 6.50 4.59 7.35
N VAL A 35 7.05 5.30 6.37
CA VAL A 35 7.11 6.77 6.39
C VAL A 35 5.80 7.41 5.94
N ALA A 36 5.33 8.41 6.72
CA ALA A 36 4.09 9.13 6.46
C ALA A 36 4.01 9.75 5.05
N ASN A 37 5.13 10.25 4.52
CA ASN A 37 5.17 10.86 3.19
C ASN A 37 4.82 9.85 2.08
N ALA A 38 5.33 8.62 2.18
CA ALA A 38 5.06 7.59 1.18
C ALA A 38 3.59 7.11 1.26
N ILE A 39 3.01 7.06 2.46
CA ILE A 39 1.58 6.80 2.66
C ILE A 39 0.75 7.89 1.95
N SER A 40 1.10 9.16 2.11
CA SER A 40 0.42 10.26 1.42
C SER A 40 0.51 10.16 -0.11
N GLU A 41 1.66 9.75 -0.66
CA GLU A 41 1.79 9.53 -2.11
C GLU A 41 0.90 8.39 -2.61
N VAL A 42 0.82 7.28 -1.87
CA VAL A 42 -0.05 6.14 -2.21
C VAL A 42 -1.51 6.55 -2.14
N MET A 43 -1.92 7.21 -1.04
CA MET A 43 -3.28 7.73 -0.86
C MET A 43 -3.67 8.69 -1.98
N ARG A 44 -2.76 9.55 -2.44
CA ARG A 44 -3.03 10.49 -3.54
C ARG A 44 -3.18 9.79 -4.89
N LYS A 45 -2.36 8.75 -5.15
CA LYS A 45 -2.40 8.01 -6.42
C LYS A 45 -3.57 7.03 -6.49
N TRP A 46 -3.90 6.37 -5.39
CA TRP A 46 -4.80 5.22 -5.34
C TRP A 46 -6.07 5.44 -4.53
N GLY A 47 -6.06 6.35 -3.55
CA GLY A 47 -7.25 6.66 -2.75
C GLY A 47 -8.36 7.39 -3.51
N ASN A 48 -8.08 7.87 -4.73
CA ASN A 48 -9.08 8.44 -5.63
C ASN A 48 -9.59 7.42 -6.67
N ASP A 49 -8.94 6.26 -6.78
CA ASP A 49 -9.46 5.17 -7.61
C ASP A 49 -10.68 4.59 -6.88
N ASN A 50 -11.81 4.44 -7.57
CA ASN A 50 -13.08 4.02 -6.93
C ASN A 50 -12.99 2.62 -6.28
N ALA A 51 -11.90 1.87 -6.54
CA ALA A 51 -11.48 0.72 -5.78
C ALA A 51 -11.14 1.13 -4.33
N GLY A 52 -12.09 0.94 -3.42
CA GLY A 52 -11.91 1.26 -2.00
C GLY A 52 -10.56 0.77 -1.46
N LEU A 53 -9.71 1.72 -1.09
CA LEU A 53 -8.38 1.49 -0.53
C LEU A 53 -8.51 1.13 0.95
N ASP A 54 -8.15 -0.10 1.29
CA ASP A 54 -8.05 -0.59 2.66
C ASP A 54 -6.63 -0.40 3.20
N ILE A 55 -6.51 -0.07 4.48
CA ILE A 55 -5.20 0.15 5.13
C ILE A 55 -5.03 -0.93 6.20
N ALA A 56 -4.14 -1.88 5.93
CA ALA A 56 -3.76 -2.91 6.89
C ALA A 56 -2.44 -2.52 7.57
N ARG A 57 -2.44 -2.41 8.90
CA ARG A 57 -1.19 -2.27 9.67
C ARG A 57 -0.72 -3.63 10.13
N ASP A 58 0.53 -3.94 9.86
CA ASP A 58 1.22 -5.05 10.48
C ASP A 58 1.50 -4.66 11.94
N ASP A 59 0.56 -4.99 12.81
CA ASP A 59 0.70 -4.85 14.25
C ASP A 59 1.59 -5.99 14.77
N THR A 60 2.84 -6.06 14.29
CA THR A 60 3.87 -6.86 14.95
C THR A 60 4.30 -6.10 16.21
N SER A 61 3.37 -5.98 17.15
CA SER A 61 3.61 -5.61 18.53
C SER A 61 4.15 -6.85 19.24
N SER A 62 5.46 -6.93 19.42
CA SER A 62 6.09 -7.92 20.31
C SER A 62 6.16 -7.41 21.74
#